data_AF-A0A5Z0XHP9-F1
#
_entry.id   AF-A0A5Z0XHP9-F1
#
_cell.length_a   1.000
_cell.length_b   1.000
_cell.length_c   1.000
_cell.angle_alpha   90.00
_cell.angle_beta   90.00
_cell.angle_gamma   90.00
#
_symmetry.space_group_name_H-M   'P 1'
#
loop_
_entity.id
_entity.type
_entity.pdbx_description
1 polymer ?
#
loop_
_entity_poly.entity_id
_entity_poly.type
_entity_poly.pdbx_seq_one_letter_code
_entity_poly.pdbx_strand_id
1 'polypeptide(L)' 'GIALGILILLTYIKYSEYNNLKERVSTITQGLATISIDENSKGSFTLSFAKNKKTIFNENKNSIQITLQGGE' A
#
# COMPACT_ATOMS: atom_id res chain seq x y z
N GLY A 1 -14.21 -8.70 -37.89
CA GLY A 1 -14.07 -7.27 -37.62
C GLY A 1 -12.72 -7.01 -36.97
N ILE A 2 -11.74 -6.50 -37.71
CA ILE A 2 -10.35 -6.34 -37.25
C ILE A 2 -10.27 -5.29 -36.13
N ALA A 3 -11.08 -4.23 -36.22
CA ALA A 3 -11.19 -3.19 -35.19
C ALA A 3 -11.65 -3.73 -33.81
N LEU A 4 -12.60 -4.67 -33.80
CA LEU A 4 -13.05 -5.32 -32.55
C LEU A 4 -11.94 -6.16 -31.91
N GLY A 5 -11.15 -6.87 -32.73
CA GLY A 5 -10.00 -7.64 -32.24
C GLY A 5 -8.93 -6.77 -31.60
N ILE A 6 -8.61 -5.63 -32.22
CA ILE A 6 -7.65 -4.66 -31.69
C ILE A 6 -8.16 -4.04 -30.38
N LEU A 7 -9.46 -3.71 -30.30
CA LEU A 7 -10.06 -3.13 -29.10
C LEU A 7 -9.99 -4.09 -27.89
N ILE A 8 -10.27 -5.38 -28.11
CA ILE A 8 -10.20 -6.41 -27.06
C ILE A 8 -8.75 -6.58 -26.59
N LEU A 9 -7.79 -6.61 -27.51
CA LEU A 9 -6.36 -6.74 -27.19
C LEU A 9 -5.87 -5.56 -26.34
N LEU A 10 -6.19 -4.33 -26.72
CA LEU A 10 -5.83 -3.13 -25.96
C LEU A 10 -6.43 -3.13 -24.56
N THR A 11 -7.70 -3.57 -24.44
CA THR A 11 -8.38 -3.68 -23.15
C THR A 11 -7.71 -4.70 -22.24
N TYR A 12 -7.31 -5.85 -22.80
CA TYR A 12 -6.61 -6.91 -22.07
C TYR A 12 -5.24 -6.44 -21.55
N ILE A 13 -4.44 -5.78 -22.40
CA ILE A 13 -3.13 -5.24 -22.00
C ILE A 13 -3.29 -4.24 -20.86
N LYS A 14 -4.23 -3.30 -21.00
CA LYS A 14 -4.49 -2.27 -19.98
C LYS A 14 -4.95 -2.87 -18.65
N TYR A 15 -5.75 -3.93 -18.70
CA TYR A 15 -6.21 -4.64 -17.51
C TYR A 15 -5.08 -5.41 -16.80
N SER A 16 -4.21 -6.07 -17.56
CA SER A 16 -3.03 -6.77 -17.03
C SER A 16 -2.05 -5.82 -16.35
N GLU A 17 -1.79 -4.66 -16.97
CA GLU A 17 -0.91 -3.63 -16.44
C GLU A 17 -1.47 -3.02 -15.14
N TYR A 18 -2.79 -2.78 -15.11
CA TYR A 18 -3.49 -2.33 -13.89
C TYR A 18 -3.38 -3.34 -12.74
N ASN A 19 -3.56 -4.64 -13.02
CA ASN A 19 -3.44 -5.67 -11.98
C ASN A 19 -2.01 -5.77 -11.43
N ASN A 20 -0.99 -5.69 -12.29
CA ASN A 20 0.41 -5.67 -11.85
C ASN A 20 0.72 -4.45 -10.96
N LEU A 21 0.21 -3.27 -11.32
CA LEU A 21 0.34 -2.06 -10.50
C LEU A 21 -0.36 -2.20 -9.16
N LYS A 22 -1.60 -2.71 -9.16
CA LYS A 22 -2.40 -2.94 -7.95
C LYS A 22 -1.71 -3.94 -7.01
N GLU A 23 -1.18 -5.02 -7.55
CA GLU A 23 -0.46 -6.03 -6.79
C GLU A 23 0.81 -5.46 -6.16
N ARG A 24 1.64 -4.72 -6.93
CA ARG A 24 2.82 -4.04 -6.42
C ARG A 24 2.49 -3.02 -5.34
N VAL A 25 1.46 -2.20 -5.54
CA VAL A 25 1.02 -1.22 -4.54
C VAL A 25 0.53 -1.94 -3.29
N SER A 26 -0.24 -3.02 -3.42
CA SER A 26 -0.68 -3.84 -2.30
C SER A 26 0.51 -4.42 -1.53
N THR A 27 1.50 -5.03 -2.20
CA THR A 27 2.69 -5.58 -1.56
C THR A 27 3.54 -4.51 -0.89
N ILE A 28 3.70 -3.34 -1.52
CA ILE A 28 4.41 -2.20 -0.93
C ILE A 28 3.66 -1.69 0.31
N THR A 29 2.34 -1.60 0.25
CA THR A 29 1.52 -1.12 1.37
C THR A 29 1.56 -2.12 2.52
N GLN A 30 1.40 -3.42 2.24
CA GLN A 30 1.51 -4.51 3.22
C GLN A 30 2.93 -4.67 3.80
N GLY A 31 3.97 -4.35 3.02
CA GLY A 31 5.37 -4.40 3.45
C GLY A 31 5.82 -3.18 4.25
N LEU A 32 5.14 -2.04 4.11
CA LEU A 32 5.50 -0.80 4.78
C LEU A 32 4.61 -0.53 5.99
N ALA A 33 3.27 -0.48 5.87
CA ALA A 33 2.39 -0.21 6.99
C ALA A 33 0.95 -0.70 6.74
N THR A 34 0.40 -1.50 7.65
CA THR A 34 -1.03 -1.80 7.70
C THR A 34 -1.73 -0.80 8.60
N ILE A 35 -2.74 -0.15 8.06
CA ILE A 35 -3.64 0.74 8.78
C ILE A 35 -4.91 -0.03 9.12
N SER A 36 -5.18 -0.22 10.41
CA SER A 36 -6.42 -0.85 10.90
C SER A 36 -7.23 0.16 11.71
N ILE A 37 -8.45 0.41 11.27
CA ILE A 37 -9.44 1.22 11.99
C ILE A 37 -10.44 0.24 12.60
N ASP A 38 -10.48 0.16 13.93
CA ASP A 38 -11.48 -0.63 14.64
C ASP A 38 -12.67 0.29 14.97
N GLU A 39 -13.78 0.09 14.26
CA GLU A 39 -15.03 0.87 14.42
C GLU A 39 -15.68 0.70 15.81
N ASN A 40 -15.36 -0.36 16.55
CA ASN A 40 -15.84 -0.56 17.93
C ASN A 40 -14.93 0.10 18.97
N SER A 41 -13.69 0.41 18.60
CA SER A 41 -12.80 1.17 19.45
C SER A 41 -13.12 2.66 19.30
N LYS A 42 -13.28 3.37 20.42
CA LYS A 42 -13.62 4.80 20.46
C LYS A 42 -12.48 5.68 19.91
N GLY A 43 -12.25 5.65 18.59
CA GLY A 43 -11.25 6.46 17.90
C GLY A 43 -9.82 5.93 18.02
N SER A 44 -9.61 4.63 18.25
CA SER A 44 -8.25 4.07 18.23
C SER A 44 -7.85 3.67 16.80
N PHE A 45 -6.65 4.08 16.40
CA PHE A 45 -6.08 3.81 15.10
C PHE A 45 -4.77 3.06 15.29
N THR A 46 -4.67 1.86 14.73
CA THR A 46 -3.45 1.04 14.87
C THR A 46 -2.66 1.07 13.56
N LEU A 47 -1.41 1.51 13.64
CA LEU A 47 -0.40 1.43 12.58
C LEU A 47 0.54 0.26 12.88
N SER A 48 0.51 -0.77 12.05
CA SER A 48 1.39 -1.93 12.17
C SER A 48 2.44 -1.91 11.05
N PHE A 49 3.71 -2.08 11.40
CA PHE A 49 4.83 -2.05 10.46
C PHE A 49 5.52 -3.41 10.41
N ALA A 50 6.13 -3.77 9.28
CA ALA A 50 6.86 -5.03 9.15
C ALA A 50 8.04 -5.10 10.14
N LYS A 51 8.07 -6.14 10.97
CA LYS A 51 9.03 -6.33 12.08
C LYS A 51 10.51 -6.28 11.68
N ASN A 52 10.80 -6.51 10.39
CA ASN A 52 12.16 -6.63 9.87
C ASN A 52 12.83 -5.29 9.52
N LYS A 53 12.16 -4.14 9.73
CA LYS A 53 12.74 -2.81 9.48
C LYS A 53 12.98 -2.06 10.79
N LYS A 54 14.04 -1.25 10.83
CA LYS A 54 14.33 -0.39 11.98
C LYS A 54 13.29 0.74 12.01
N THR A 55 12.47 0.77 13.05
CA THR A 55 11.46 1.82 13.26
C THR A 55 12.01 2.88 14.20
N ILE A 56 12.00 4.13 13.77
CA ILE A 56 12.32 5.28 14.61
C ILE A 56 11.01 6.01 14.90
N PHE A 57 10.70 6.15 16.19
CA PHE A 57 9.53 6.88 16.67
C PHE A 57 9.99 8.23 17.24
N ASN A 58 9.43 9.32 16.71
CA ASN A 58 9.69 10.67 17.20
C ASN A 58 8.36 11.37 17.47
N GLU A 59 8.16 11.77 18.72
CA GLU A 59 6.96 12.48 19.16
C GLU A 59 7.29 13.94 19.49
N ASN A 60 6.51 14.83 18.90
CA ASN A 60 6.52 16.27 19.15
C ASN A 60 5.12 16.64 19.68
N LYS A 61 5.01 17.73 20.44
CA LYS A 61 3.75 18.39 20.86
C LYS A 61 2.66 18.47 19.77
N ASN A 62 3.02 18.50 18.49
CA ASN A 62 2.11 18.69 17.36
C ASN A 62 2.01 17.49 16.42
N SER A 63 2.88 16.48 16.53
CA SER A 63 2.87 15.35 15.59
C SER A 63 3.66 14.14 16.08
N ILE A 64 3.21 12.95 15.69
CA ILE A 64 3.97 11.71 15.78
C ILE A 64 4.57 11.42 14.39
N GLN A 65 5.90 11.33 14.31
CA GLN A 65 6.62 10.89 13.12
C GLN A 65 7.14 9.47 13.32
N ILE A 66 6.85 8.63 12.32
CA ILE A 66 7.33 7.24 12.28
C ILE A 66 8.17 7.10 11.02
N THR A 67 9.47 6.81 11.18
CA THR A 67 10.38 6.57 10.06
C THR A 67 10.73 5.09 10.00
N LEU A 68 10.48 4.47 8.84
CA LEU A 68 10.87 3.10 8.55
C LEU A 68 12.14 3.12 7.71
N GLN A 69 13.28 2.75 8.31
CA GLN A 69 14.52 2.62 7.55
C GLN A 69 14.61 1.21 6.96
N GLY A 70 14.51 1.14 5.63
CA GLY A 70 14.81 -0.04 4.86
C GLY A 70 16.32 -0.28 4.79
N GLY A 71 16.83 -1.33 5.43
CA GLY A 71 18.15 -1.89 5.09
C GLY A 71 18.11 -2.56 3.71
N GLU A 72 19.25 -2.52 3.01
CA GLU A 72 19.54 -3.04 1.66
C GLU A 72 18.89 -4.41 1.35
#